data_AF-A0A962F3F0-F1
#
_entry.id   AF-A0A962F3F0-F1
#
_cell.length_a   1.000
_cell.length_b   1.000
_cell.length_c   1.000
_cell.angle_alpha   90.00
_cell.angle_beta   90.00
_cell.angle_gamma   90.00
#
_symmetry.space_group_name_H-M   'P 1'
#
loop_
_entity.id
_entity.type
_entity.pdbx_description
1 polymer ?
#
loop_
_entity_poly.entity_id
_entity_poly.type
_entity_poly.pdbx_seq_one_letter_code
_entity_poly.pdbx_strand_id
1 'polypeptide(L)'
;MAAEPSREGDARATSRHDGAREGVRAEGLVQASGMLRVATQGPGCREITREVAGWLSQMGAREGMVNLFIRHTSASLLIQENADPDVQRDLIDALRLLAPEGGHYRHDSEGPDDMPAHIKAMVMPVSLAVPVLEGRVRLGTWQGIYVVEHRARPHTREVALQFLGSVG
;
A
#
# COMPACT_ATOMS: atom_id res chain seq x y z
N MET A 1 -2.49 -29.10 52.10
CA MET A 1 -1.98 -27.78 52.53
C MET A 1 -2.40 -26.79 51.46
N ALA A 2 -3.31 -25.89 51.83
CA ALA A 2 -3.95 -24.94 50.93
C ALA A 2 -3.06 -23.72 50.64
N ALA A 3 -3.21 -23.14 49.45
CA ALA A 3 -3.09 -21.70 49.19
C ALA A 3 -3.87 -21.35 47.92
N GLU A 4 -4.65 -20.28 48.02
CA GLU A 4 -5.72 -19.77 47.15
C GLU A 4 -5.25 -19.13 45.83
N PRO A 5 -6.17 -18.90 44.86
CA PRO A 5 -5.84 -18.39 43.53
C PRO A 5 -5.68 -16.85 43.51
N SER A 6 -4.67 -16.37 42.79
CA SER A 6 -4.47 -14.93 42.52
C SER A 6 -5.39 -14.45 41.40
N ARG A 7 -6.18 -13.41 41.73
CA ARG A 7 -7.01 -12.62 40.82
C ARG A 7 -6.13 -11.69 39.97
N GLU A 8 -6.16 -11.86 38.67
CA GLU A 8 -5.91 -10.82 37.66
C GLU A 8 -7.11 -10.90 36.72
N GLY A 9 -8.04 -9.96 36.74
CA GLY A 9 -7.84 -8.60 36.29
C GLY A 9 -8.61 -8.46 34.97
N ASP A 10 -9.93 -8.30 35.08
CA ASP A 10 -10.85 -8.07 33.97
C ASP A 10 -10.52 -6.72 33.30
N ALA A 11 -9.53 -6.73 32.40
CA ALA A 11 -9.24 -5.61 31.52
C ALA A 11 -10.26 -5.60 30.38
N ARG A 12 -11.48 -5.14 30.66
CA ARG A 12 -12.42 -4.71 29.63
C ARG A 12 -11.76 -3.59 28.83
N ALA A 13 -11.19 -3.95 27.68
CA ALA A 13 -10.87 -3.03 26.62
C ALA A 13 -12.17 -2.34 26.17
N THR A 14 -12.47 -1.21 26.79
CA THR A 14 -13.54 -0.34 26.35
C THR A 14 -13.08 0.31 25.06
N SER A 15 -13.40 -0.33 23.93
CA SER A 15 -13.44 0.32 22.62
C SER A 15 -14.36 1.54 22.77
N ARG A 16 -13.77 2.72 22.95
CA ARG A 16 -14.49 3.98 22.78
C ARG A 16 -14.70 4.11 21.28
N HIS A 17 -15.88 3.69 20.81
CA HIS A 17 -16.39 4.09 19.51
C HIS A 17 -16.53 5.61 19.52
N ASP A 18 -15.53 6.28 18.98
CA ASP A 18 -15.64 7.70 18.64
C ASP A 18 -16.75 7.80 17.58
N GLY A 19 -17.72 8.67 17.86
CA GLY A 19 -19.07 8.60 17.30
C GLY A 19 -19.12 8.42 15.79
N ALA A 20 -19.95 7.48 15.34
CA ALA A 20 -20.36 7.40 13.95
C ALA A 20 -20.94 8.76 13.53
N ARG A 21 -20.19 9.50 12.72
CA ARG A 21 -20.75 10.67 12.02
C ARG A 21 -21.76 10.13 11.01
N GLU A 22 -23.01 10.56 11.17
CA GLU A 22 -24.11 10.29 10.25
C GLU A 22 -23.66 10.58 8.81
N GLY A 23 -24.03 9.70 7.88
CA GLY A 23 -23.67 9.84 6.47
C GLY A 23 -24.12 11.21 5.94
N VAL A 24 -23.16 12.04 5.58
CA VAL A 24 -23.41 13.33 4.94
C VAL A 24 -23.83 13.07 3.49
N ARG A 25 -24.93 13.68 3.03
CA ARG A 25 -25.24 13.73 1.60
C ARG A 25 -24.12 14.49 0.89
N ALA A 26 -23.38 13.81 0.02
CA ALA A 26 -22.31 14.43 -0.78
C ALA A 26 -22.92 15.29 -1.90
N GLU A 27 -23.45 16.46 -1.56
CA GLU A 27 -23.57 17.53 -2.56
C GLU A 27 -22.15 17.86 -3.04
N GLY A 28 -21.92 17.81 -4.36
CA GLY A 28 -20.58 18.10 -4.93
C GLY A 28 -19.58 16.94 -4.87
N LEU A 29 -20.03 15.69 -5.00
CA LEU A 29 -19.13 14.55 -5.20
C LEU A 29 -18.25 14.75 -6.46
N VAL A 30 -16.95 14.78 -6.28
CA VAL A 30 -15.95 14.90 -7.33
C VAL A 30 -15.27 13.56 -7.55
N GLN A 31 -15.21 13.16 -8.82
CA GLN A 31 -14.30 12.14 -9.28
C GLN A 31 -13.09 12.82 -9.95
N ALA A 32 -11.89 12.39 -9.59
CA ALA A 32 -10.68 12.78 -10.29
C ALA A 32 -9.81 11.56 -10.61
N SER A 33 -9.09 11.63 -11.72
CA SER A 33 -8.21 10.54 -12.17
C SER A 33 -6.82 11.10 -12.49
N GLY A 34 -5.80 10.30 -12.21
CA GLY A 34 -4.40 10.67 -12.39
C GLY A 34 -3.54 9.47 -12.71
N MET A 35 -2.28 9.74 -13.08
CA MET A 35 -1.28 8.72 -13.33
C MET A 35 0.05 9.16 -12.72
N LEU A 36 0.61 8.33 -11.85
CA LEU A 36 1.98 8.50 -11.37
C LEU A 36 2.91 7.59 -12.17
N ARG A 37 4.04 8.16 -12.60
CA ARG A 37 5.17 7.41 -13.18
C ARG A 37 6.25 7.29 -12.14
N VAL A 38 6.62 6.07 -11.79
CA VAL A 38 7.55 5.76 -10.71
C VAL A 38 8.74 5.01 -11.29
N ALA A 39 9.91 5.65 -11.28
CA ALA A 39 11.15 4.99 -11.68
C ALA A 39 11.64 4.06 -10.56
N THR A 40 12.02 2.84 -10.93
CA THR A 40 12.59 1.81 -10.06
C THR A 40 13.96 1.43 -10.57
N GLN A 41 14.89 1.03 -9.69
CA GLN A 41 16.28 0.70 -10.04
C GLN A 41 16.58 -0.81 -9.95
N GLY A 42 15.60 -1.60 -9.51
CA GLY A 42 15.74 -3.01 -9.18
C GLY A 42 14.84 -3.36 -8.00
N PRO A 43 14.96 -4.58 -7.44
CA PRO A 43 14.05 -5.09 -6.44
C PRO A 43 14.08 -4.23 -5.18
N GLY A 44 12.92 -3.76 -4.73
CA GLY A 44 12.86 -2.79 -3.64
C GLY A 44 11.51 -2.16 -3.46
N CYS A 45 11.34 -1.52 -2.30
CA CYS A 45 10.17 -0.72 -1.96
C CYS A 45 10.49 0.76 -2.25
N ARG A 46 9.83 1.34 -3.26
CA ARG A 46 9.88 2.78 -3.53
C ARG A 46 8.66 3.44 -2.89
N GLU A 47 8.88 4.25 -1.86
CA GLU A 47 7.80 5.00 -1.22
C GLU A 47 7.23 6.05 -2.18
N ILE A 48 5.91 6.16 -2.27
CA ILE A 48 5.17 7.12 -3.11
C ILE A 48 4.14 7.95 -2.32
N THR A 49 4.19 7.91 -0.98
CA THR A 49 3.23 8.58 -0.09
C THR A 49 3.12 10.08 -0.39
N ARG A 50 4.26 10.75 -0.62
CA ARG A 50 4.32 12.20 -0.88
C ARG A 50 3.75 12.56 -2.24
N GLU A 51 4.02 11.75 -3.25
CA GLU A 51 3.52 11.92 -4.61
C GLU A 51 1.98 11.81 -4.63
N VAL A 52 1.42 10.85 -3.91
CA VAL A 52 -0.04 10.69 -3.75
C VAL A 52 -0.64 11.87 -2.99
N ALA A 53 -0.04 12.29 -1.88
CA ALA A 53 -0.50 13.45 -1.11
C ALA A 53 -0.43 14.75 -1.92
N GLY A 54 0.61 14.92 -2.74
CA GLY A 54 0.77 16.07 -3.63
C GLY A 54 -0.31 16.11 -4.71
N TRP A 55 -0.64 14.96 -5.32
CA TRP A 55 -1.72 14.87 -6.30
C TRP A 55 -3.08 15.23 -5.71
N LEU A 56 -3.40 14.73 -4.51
CA LEU A 56 -4.63 15.09 -3.78
C LEU A 56 -4.68 16.58 -3.41
N SER A 57 -3.54 17.13 -2.98
CA SER A 57 -3.44 18.56 -2.60
C SER A 57 -3.70 19.49 -3.80
N GLN A 58 -3.22 19.13 -5.00
CA GLN A 58 -3.41 19.94 -6.21
C GLN A 58 -4.88 20.13 -6.61
N MET A 59 -5.74 19.16 -6.29
CA MET A 59 -7.18 19.24 -6.55
C MET A 59 -7.99 19.74 -5.37
N GLY A 60 -7.34 20.14 -4.26
CA GLY A 60 -8.04 20.58 -3.06
C GLY A 60 -8.87 19.47 -2.42
N ALA A 61 -8.46 18.20 -2.50
CA ALA A 61 -9.19 17.09 -1.91
C ALA A 61 -9.47 17.34 -0.42
N ARG A 62 -10.65 16.93 0.05
CA ARG A 62 -11.09 17.04 1.45
C ARG A 62 -11.44 15.67 2.01
N GLU A 63 -12.70 15.25 1.90
CA GLU A 63 -13.22 14.00 2.45
C GLU A 63 -13.48 13.00 1.33
N GLY A 64 -12.96 11.78 1.42
CA GLY A 64 -13.19 10.77 0.39
C GLY A 64 -12.25 9.58 0.48
N MET A 65 -11.94 9.03 -0.70
CA MET A 65 -11.04 7.89 -0.84
C MET A 65 -10.21 8.02 -2.12
N VAL A 66 -8.93 7.67 -2.03
CA VAL A 66 -8.08 7.49 -3.19
C VAL A 66 -7.84 5.99 -3.41
N ASN A 67 -8.16 5.53 -4.61
CA ASN A 67 -7.71 4.25 -5.11
C ASN A 67 -6.40 4.42 -5.90
N LEU A 68 -5.49 3.48 -5.69
CA LEU A 68 -4.26 3.35 -6.45
C LEU A 68 -4.26 1.97 -7.11
N PHE A 69 -3.99 1.90 -8.40
CA PHE A 69 -3.90 0.65 -9.15
C PHE A 69 -2.62 0.62 -9.98
N ILE A 70 -1.74 -0.35 -9.72
CA ILE A 70 -0.52 -0.51 -10.51
C ILE A 70 -0.83 -1.26 -11.80
N ARG A 71 -0.51 -0.64 -12.94
CA ARG A 71 -0.81 -1.19 -14.28
C ARG A 71 0.30 -2.13 -14.78
N HIS A 72 0.75 -3.03 -13.92
CA HIS A 72 1.89 -3.92 -14.16
C HIS A 72 1.66 -5.28 -13.50
N THR A 73 2.09 -6.35 -14.15
CA THR A 73 1.96 -7.74 -13.65
C THR A 73 3.24 -8.25 -12.99
N SER A 74 4.29 -7.43 -12.93
CA SER A 74 5.60 -7.75 -12.37
C SER A 74 6.07 -6.75 -11.32
N ALA A 75 5.14 -5.98 -10.77
CA ALA A 75 5.33 -5.07 -9.65
C ALA A 75 4.02 -4.98 -8.85
N SER A 76 4.10 -4.53 -7.61
CA SER A 76 2.95 -4.49 -6.68
C SER A 76 2.86 -3.17 -5.94
N LEU A 77 1.78 -3.00 -5.19
CA LEU A 77 1.58 -1.95 -4.20
C LEU A 77 1.61 -2.54 -2.80
N LEU A 78 2.02 -1.73 -1.83
CA LEU A 78 2.10 -2.13 -0.42
C LEU A 78 1.87 -0.93 0.50
N ILE A 79 1.16 -1.15 1.62
CA ILE A 79 1.18 -0.25 2.77
C ILE A 79 1.95 -0.95 3.88
N GLN A 80 3.09 -0.40 4.28
CA GLN A 80 3.97 -0.99 5.29
C GLN A 80 4.78 0.06 6.04
N GLU A 81 5.63 -0.40 6.97
CA GLU A 81 6.47 0.46 7.79
C GLU A 81 7.34 1.43 6.96
N ASN A 82 7.41 2.70 7.36
CA ASN A 82 8.24 3.75 6.75
C ASN A 82 9.30 4.36 7.68
N ALA A 83 9.53 3.78 8.86
CA ALA A 83 10.52 4.25 9.82
C ALA A 83 11.85 3.52 9.68
N ASP A 84 11.83 2.18 9.71
CA ASP A 84 13.04 1.37 9.62
C ASP A 84 13.25 0.82 8.19
N PRO A 85 14.36 1.17 7.51
CA PRO A 85 14.68 0.63 6.19
C PRO A 85 14.94 -0.89 6.18
N ASP A 86 15.29 -1.50 7.31
CA ASP A 86 15.52 -2.95 7.41
C ASP A 86 14.22 -3.73 7.21
N VAL A 87 13.07 -3.20 7.65
CA VAL A 87 11.76 -3.82 7.36
C VAL A 87 11.54 -3.98 5.86
N GLN A 88 11.89 -2.99 5.05
CA GLN A 88 11.73 -3.11 3.60
C GLN A 88 12.73 -4.11 2.99
N ARG A 89 13.96 -4.21 3.52
CA ARG A 89 14.96 -5.19 3.06
C ARG A 89 14.49 -6.62 3.36
N ASP A 90 14.03 -6.87 4.57
CA ASP A 90 13.51 -8.16 5.00
C ASP A 90 12.29 -8.59 4.19
N LEU A 91 11.39 -7.65 3.87
CA LEU A 91 10.23 -7.93 3.00
C LEU A 91 10.67 -8.37 1.59
N ILE A 92 11.69 -7.71 1.01
CA ILE A 92 12.22 -8.09 -0.30
C ILE A 92 12.91 -9.46 -0.24
N ASP A 93 13.65 -9.76 0.83
CA ASP A 93 14.27 -11.06 1.03
C ASP A 93 13.24 -12.17 1.22
N ALA A 94 12.16 -11.92 1.96
CA ALA A 94 11.03 -12.84 2.08
C ALA A 94 10.37 -13.11 0.72
N LEU A 95 10.19 -12.08 -0.12
CA LEU A 95 9.64 -12.26 -1.47
C LEU A 95 10.58 -13.07 -2.39
N ARG A 96 11.91 -12.90 -2.25
CA ARG A 96 12.89 -13.73 -2.98
C ARG A 96 12.78 -15.20 -2.59
N LEU A 97 12.55 -15.50 -1.32
CA LEU A 97 12.32 -16.87 -0.86
C LEU A 97 10.97 -17.42 -1.31
N LEU A 98 9.93 -16.58 -1.36
CA LEU A 98 8.59 -16.98 -1.79
C LEU A 98 8.54 -17.44 -3.24
N ALA A 99 9.22 -16.72 -4.13
CA ALA A 99 9.33 -17.05 -5.54
C ALA A 99 10.80 -16.94 -5.98
N PRO A 100 11.58 -18.02 -5.80
CA PRO A 100 12.99 -18.05 -6.17
C PRO A 100 13.18 -17.99 -7.68
N GLU A 101 14.21 -17.27 -8.11
CA GLU A 101 14.66 -17.26 -9.51
C GLU A 101 15.23 -18.64 -9.90
N GLY A 102 15.03 -19.04 -11.16
CA GLY A 102 15.56 -20.31 -11.67
C GLY A 102 14.86 -20.82 -12.94
N GLY A 103 15.47 -21.81 -13.58
CA GLY A 103 14.99 -22.43 -14.83
C GLY A 103 13.87 -23.45 -14.65
N HIS A 104 13.24 -23.52 -13.48
CA HIS A 104 12.13 -24.45 -13.20
C HIS A 104 10.77 -23.91 -13.64
N TYR A 105 10.67 -22.62 -13.96
CA TYR A 105 9.46 -22.04 -14.52
C TYR A 105 9.43 -22.17 -16.04
N ARG A 106 8.24 -22.43 -16.58
CA ARG A 106 8.01 -22.50 -18.03
C ARG A 106 8.05 -21.13 -18.71
N HIS A 107 7.85 -20.06 -17.94
CA HIS A 107 7.84 -18.69 -18.43
C HIS A 107 9.12 -17.99 -17.96
N ASP A 108 9.99 -17.67 -18.90
CA ASP A 108 11.30 -17.06 -18.66
C ASP A 108 11.70 -16.11 -19.81
N SER A 109 10.70 -15.67 -20.59
CA SER A 109 10.90 -14.90 -21.82
C SER A 109 11.66 -13.60 -21.62
N GLU A 110 11.57 -13.00 -20.43
CA GLU A 110 12.30 -11.80 -20.06
C GLU A 110 13.43 -12.04 -19.05
N GLY A 111 13.86 -13.28 -18.86
CA GLY A 111 14.96 -13.65 -17.97
C GLY A 111 14.53 -14.42 -16.71
N PRO A 112 15.49 -14.78 -15.84
CA PRO A 112 15.27 -15.67 -14.70
C PRO A 112 14.36 -15.09 -13.61
N ASP A 113 14.15 -13.77 -13.60
CA ASP A 113 13.30 -13.03 -12.66
C ASP A 113 11.87 -12.78 -13.18
N ASP A 114 11.56 -13.20 -14.42
CA ASP A 114 10.29 -12.94 -15.10
C ASP A 114 9.10 -13.58 -14.38
N MET A 115 8.97 -14.91 -14.44
CA MET A 115 7.90 -15.61 -13.72
C MET A 115 7.91 -15.40 -12.20
N PRO A 116 9.08 -15.35 -11.50
CA PRO A 116 9.12 -14.96 -10.10
C PRO A 116 8.40 -13.64 -9.79
N ALA A 117 8.59 -12.61 -10.62
CA ALA A 117 7.94 -11.33 -10.45
C ALA A 117 6.42 -11.40 -10.63
N HIS A 118 5.94 -12.23 -11.56
CA HIS A 118 4.53 -12.51 -11.73
C HIS A 118 3.92 -13.22 -10.51
N ILE A 119 4.64 -14.18 -9.91
CA ILE A 119 4.18 -14.89 -8.70
C ILE A 119 4.11 -13.91 -7.51
N LYS A 120 5.12 -13.07 -7.33
CA LYS A 120 5.11 -12.03 -6.29
C LYS A 120 3.94 -11.06 -6.49
N ALA A 121 3.66 -10.64 -7.73
CA ALA A 121 2.53 -9.78 -8.04
C ALA A 121 1.16 -10.45 -7.87
N MET A 122 1.08 -11.77 -8.05
CA MET A 122 -0.14 -12.54 -7.79
C MET A 122 -0.52 -12.57 -6.30
N VAL A 123 0.46 -12.61 -5.40
CA VAL A 123 0.21 -12.68 -3.95
C VAL A 123 0.14 -11.31 -3.26
N MET A 124 0.79 -10.31 -3.83
CA MET A 124 0.83 -8.96 -3.28
C MET A 124 -0.30 -8.10 -3.84
N PRO A 125 -0.75 -7.06 -3.11
CA PRO A 125 -1.76 -6.14 -3.63
C PRO A 125 -1.29 -5.46 -4.92
N VAL A 126 -2.17 -5.39 -5.92
CA VAL A 126 -2.00 -4.51 -7.10
C VAL A 126 -2.91 -3.29 -7.06
N SER A 127 -3.81 -3.25 -6.07
CA SER A 127 -4.74 -2.17 -5.81
C SER A 127 -4.74 -1.83 -4.33
N LEU A 128 -4.74 -0.54 -4.00
CA LEU A 128 -4.91 -0.03 -2.66
C LEU A 128 -6.05 0.98 -2.63
N ALA A 129 -6.85 0.96 -1.58
CA ALA A 129 -7.87 1.98 -1.32
C ALA A 129 -7.55 2.64 0.01
N VAL A 130 -7.28 3.94 0.01
CA VAL A 130 -6.83 4.70 1.18
C VAL A 130 -7.83 5.83 1.46
N PRO A 131 -8.40 5.91 2.67
CA PRO A 131 -9.27 7.02 3.04
C PRO A 131 -8.51 8.35 2.99
N VAL A 132 -9.22 9.41 2.60
CA VAL A 132 -8.73 10.79 2.63
C VAL A 132 -9.67 11.56 3.55
N LEU A 133 -9.14 12.10 4.64
CA LEU A 133 -9.89 12.95 5.57
C LEU A 133 -9.10 14.23 5.80
N GLU A 134 -9.78 15.37 5.90
CA GLU A 134 -9.16 16.68 6.07
C GLU A 134 -8.06 16.96 5.01
N GLY A 135 -8.27 16.43 3.79
CA GLY A 135 -7.37 16.56 2.65
C GLY A 135 -6.08 15.75 2.73
N ARG A 136 -5.97 14.80 3.65
CA ARG A 136 -4.79 13.97 3.84
C ARG A 136 -5.13 12.49 3.72
N VAL A 137 -4.23 11.72 3.10
CA VAL A 137 -4.29 10.26 3.19
C VAL A 137 -4.23 9.84 4.66
N ARG A 138 -5.16 8.99 5.09
CA ARG A 138 -5.26 8.53 6.48
C ARG A 138 -4.52 7.21 6.65
N LEU A 139 -3.22 7.35 6.88
CA LEU A 139 -2.31 6.28 7.22
C LEU A 139 -2.00 6.32 8.73
N GLY A 140 -1.65 5.17 9.31
CA GLY A 140 -1.05 5.12 10.65
C GLY A 140 0.32 5.82 10.69
N THR A 141 0.80 6.15 11.89
CA THR A 141 2.08 6.87 12.10
C THR A 141 3.25 6.27 11.33
N TRP A 142 3.29 4.95 11.25
CA TRP A 142 4.38 4.20 10.64
C TRP A 142 4.05 3.69 9.24
N GLN A 143 2.91 4.05 8.65
CA GLN A 143 2.52 3.53 7.35
C GLN A 143 2.94 4.47 6.21
N GLY A 144 3.66 3.90 5.24
CA GLY A 144 3.90 4.49 3.92
C GLY A 144 3.25 3.68 2.81
N ILE A 145 2.99 4.32 1.66
CA ILE A 145 2.50 3.68 0.44
C ILE A 145 3.71 3.43 -0.48
N TYR A 146 3.86 2.20 -0.97
CA TYR A 146 5.02 1.78 -1.76
C TYR A 146 4.62 1.17 -3.10
N VAL A 147 5.46 1.41 -4.11
CA VAL A 147 5.61 0.52 -5.25
C VAL A 147 6.68 -0.51 -4.90
N VAL A 148 6.33 -1.79 -5.00
CA VAL A 148 7.28 -2.90 -4.81
C VAL A 148 7.72 -3.39 -6.18
N GLU A 149 8.97 -3.12 -6.51
CA GLU A 149 9.60 -3.63 -7.72
C GLU A 149 10.07 -5.07 -7.50
N HIS A 150 9.70 -5.97 -8.39
CA HIS A 150 10.09 -7.39 -8.31
C HIS A 150 11.16 -7.76 -9.33
N ARG A 151 11.37 -6.92 -10.35
CA ARG A 151 12.35 -7.15 -11.43
C ARG A 151 13.72 -6.61 -11.07
N ALA A 152 14.75 -7.29 -11.57
CA ALA A 152 16.16 -6.95 -11.36
C ALA A 152 16.57 -5.66 -12.08
N ARG A 153 16.09 -5.46 -13.30
CA ARG A 153 16.42 -4.30 -14.14
C ARG A 153 15.59 -3.06 -13.78
N PRO A 154 16.09 -1.84 -14.04
CA PRO A 154 15.30 -0.62 -13.89
C PRO A 154 14.03 -0.62 -14.75
N HIS A 155 12.93 -0.12 -14.20
CA HIS A 155 11.65 0.05 -14.89
C HIS A 155 11.03 1.42 -14.59
N THR A 156 10.04 1.81 -15.39
CA THR A 156 9.09 2.88 -15.04
C THR A 156 7.73 2.24 -14.83
N ARG A 157 7.25 2.25 -13.59
CA ARG A 157 5.94 1.74 -13.21
C ARG A 157 4.89 2.84 -13.30
N GLU A 158 3.68 2.45 -13.66
CA GLU A 158 2.53 3.34 -13.83
C GLU A 158 1.49 2.98 -12.77
N VAL A 159 1.16 3.94 -11.92
CA VAL A 159 0.12 3.80 -10.89
C VAL A 159 -1.03 4.73 -11.26
N ALA A 160 -2.15 4.15 -11.65
CA ALA A 160 -3.39 4.87 -11.86
C ALA A 160 -3.94 5.33 -10.50
N LEU A 161 -4.31 6.60 -10.40
CA LEU A 161 -4.96 7.17 -9.23
C LEU A 161 -6.41 7.49 -9.58
N GLN A 162 -7.31 7.18 -8.66
CA GLN A 162 -8.70 7.61 -8.75
C GLN A 162 -9.16 8.11 -7.39
N PHE A 163 -9.57 9.37 -7.32
CA PHE A 163 -10.17 9.96 -6.13
C PHE A 163 -11.68 10.06 -6.32
N LEU A 164 -12.41 9.77 -5.25
CA LEU A 164 -13.84 9.98 -5.14
C LEU A 164 -14.12 10.63 -3.78
N GLY A 165 -14.66 11.85 -3.79
CA GLY A 165 -14.88 12.60 -2.54
C GLY A 165 -15.26 14.06 -2.77
N SER A 166 -15.10 14.89 -1.75
CA SER A 166 -15.28 16.33 -1.82
C SER A 166 -13.96 17.06 -2.06
N VAL A 167 -14.04 18.27 -2.62
CA VAL A 167 -12.92 19.20 -2.84
C VAL A 167 -13.26 20.59 -2.30
N GLY A 168 -12.27 21.41 -1.97
CA GLY A 168 -12.46 22.82 -1.59
C GLY A 168 -11.20 23.52 -1.12
#